data_AF-A0A8H4UJ17-F1
#
_entry.id   AF-A0A8H4UJ17-F1
#
_cell.length_a   1.000
_cell.length_b   1.000
_cell.length_c   1.000
_cell.angle_alpha   90.00
_cell.angle_beta   90.00
_cell.angle_gamma   90.00
#
_symmetry.space_group_name_H-M   'P 1'
#
loop_
_entity.id
_entity.type
_entity.pdbx_description
1 polymer ?
#
loop_
_entity_poly.entity_id
_entity_poly.type
_entity_poly.pdbx_seq_one_letter_code
_entity_poly.pdbx_strand_id
1 'polypeptide(L)'
;MMFVSGETAEPSQETTTLIEEIVRQQVVEMLTRSTALATRRGNRSISTDDLIFLIRHDKAKVSRLRTFLSWKDVRKNVKDSDDKAGADAADFAAGDDPLAGAGVAGPQDMAAKPKNKRDKVGLPWDINSFYSVQAPEREDEEDEEEEEQNYATLQRLATADERTKNMTREEYVFWSDCRQASFTFRKGKRFREWA
;
A
#
# COMPACT_ATOMS: atom_id res chain seq x y z
N MET A 1 -8.02 -12.02 3.51
CA MET A 1 -8.80 -10.82 3.09
C MET A 1 -10.26 -10.87 3.55
N MET A 2 -11.14 -11.73 3.03
CA MET A 2 -12.57 -11.74 3.46
C MET A 2 -12.76 -12.03 4.96
N PHE A 3 -11.96 -12.91 5.55
CA PHE A 3 -11.99 -13.18 7.00
C PHE A 3 -11.70 -11.93 7.84
N VAL A 4 -10.83 -11.04 7.33
CA VAL A 4 -10.32 -9.88 8.06
C VAL A 4 -11.25 -8.69 7.97
N SER A 5 -11.79 -8.44 6.78
CA SER A 5 -12.69 -7.31 6.53
C SER A 5 -14.17 -7.69 6.64
N GLY A 6 -14.49 -8.99 6.68
CA GLY A 6 -15.84 -9.50 6.73
C GLY A 6 -16.30 -9.85 8.14
N GLU A 7 -17.62 -9.94 8.27
CA GLU A 7 -18.33 -10.36 9.48
C GLU A 7 -18.37 -11.88 9.61
N THR A 8 -18.50 -12.60 8.49
CA THR A 8 -18.59 -14.07 8.46
C THR A 8 -17.23 -14.71 8.20
N ALA A 9 -16.86 -15.68 9.03
CA ALA A 9 -15.62 -16.43 8.87
C ALA A 9 -15.62 -17.37 7.65
N GLU A 10 -16.79 -17.95 7.34
CA GLU A 10 -16.98 -18.93 6.26
C GLU A 10 -18.02 -18.42 5.26
N PRO A 11 -17.63 -17.56 4.29
CA PRO A 11 -18.54 -17.13 3.24
C PRO A 11 -18.90 -18.30 2.31
N SER A 12 -20.12 -18.29 1.78
CA SER A 12 -20.56 -19.30 0.81
C SER A 12 -19.73 -19.28 -0.48
N GLN A 13 -19.67 -20.40 -1.19
CA GLN A 13 -18.98 -20.49 -2.49
C GLN A 13 -19.55 -19.52 -3.53
N GLU A 14 -20.86 -19.26 -3.49
CA GLU A 14 -21.49 -18.29 -4.38
C GLU A 14 -20.98 -16.87 -4.10
N THR A 15 -20.84 -16.50 -2.82
CA THR A 15 -20.31 -15.20 -2.41
C THR A 15 -18.85 -15.01 -2.81
N THR A 16 -18.00 -16.03 -2.64
CA THR A 16 -16.59 -15.95 -3.03
C THR A 16 -16.44 -15.84 -4.54
N THR A 17 -17.23 -16.60 -5.31
CA THR A 17 -17.24 -16.56 -6.78
C THR A 17 -17.71 -15.21 -7.30
N LEU A 18 -18.76 -14.64 -6.70
CA LEU A 18 -19.27 -13.32 -7.08
C LEU A 18 -18.23 -12.23 -6.82
N ILE A 19 -17.58 -12.25 -5.66
CA ILE A 19 -16.56 -11.25 -5.32
C ILE A 19 -15.32 -11.41 -6.21
N GLU A 20 -14.93 -12.63 -6.54
CA GLU A 20 -13.87 -12.88 -7.51
C GLU A 20 -14.18 -12.21 -8.86
N GLU A 21 -15.39 -12.41 -9.40
CA GLU A 21 -15.79 -11.84 -10.68
C GLU A 21 -15.85 -10.31 -10.63
N ILE A 22 -16.39 -9.72 -9.55
CA ILE A 22 -16.40 -8.26 -9.36
C ILE A 22 -14.97 -7.72 -9.37
N VAL A 23 -14.06 -8.32 -8.61
CA VAL A 23 -12.67 -7.85 -8.53
C VAL A 23 -11.97 -8.00 -9.88
N ARG A 24 -12.20 -9.12 -10.59
CA ARG A 24 -11.65 -9.34 -11.94
C ARG A 24 -12.11 -8.24 -12.91
N GLN A 25 -13.40 -7.96 -12.96
CA GLN A 25 -13.97 -6.90 -13.79
C GLN A 25 -13.38 -5.52 -13.46
N GLN A 26 -13.23 -5.19 -12.18
CA GLN A 26 -12.62 -3.93 -11.76
C GLN A 26 -11.15 -3.82 -12.17
N VAL A 27 -10.37 -4.89 -12.05
CA VAL A 27 -8.97 -4.91 -12.50
C VAL A 27 -8.87 -4.70 -14.01
N VAL A 28 -9.67 -5.40 -14.80
CA VAL A 28 -9.71 -5.24 -16.27
C VAL A 28 -10.10 -3.82 -16.66
N GLU A 29 -11.12 -3.24 -16.02
CA GLU A 29 -11.56 -1.87 -16.29
C GLU A 29 -10.48 -0.84 -15.93
N MET A 30 -9.81 -1.01 -14.78
CA MET A 30 -8.70 -0.15 -14.38
C MET A 30 -7.56 -0.22 -15.41
N LEU A 31 -7.13 -1.42 -15.81
CA LEU A 31 -6.07 -1.59 -16.81
C LEU A 31 -6.45 -0.97 -18.14
N THR A 32 -7.69 -1.19 -18.60
CA THR A 32 -8.19 -0.63 -19.88
C THR A 32 -8.15 0.90 -19.86
N ARG A 33 -8.64 1.54 -18.79
CA ARG A 33 -8.59 2.99 -18.65
C ARG A 33 -7.17 3.52 -18.57
N SER A 34 -6.30 2.88 -17.78
CA SER A 34 -4.89 3.27 -17.67
C SER A 34 -4.13 3.09 -18.99
N THR A 35 -4.40 2.04 -19.77
CA THR A 35 -3.84 1.88 -21.13
C THR A 35 -4.28 3.01 -22.05
N ALA A 36 -5.55 3.43 -22.00
CA ALA A 36 -6.04 4.56 -22.80
C ALA A 36 -5.33 5.87 -22.41
N LEU A 37 -5.08 6.11 -21.12
CA LEU A 37 -4.33 7.27 -20.64
C LEU A 37 -2.85 7.24 -21.08
N ALA A 38 -2.17 6.10 -20.89
CA ALA A 38 -0.79 5.91 -21.34
C ALA A 38 -0.65 6.15 -22.85
N THR A 39 -1.59 5.62 -23.64
CA THR A 39 -1.62 5.78 -25.10
C THR A 39 -1.78 7.25 -25.49
N ARG A 40 -2.64 8.02 -24.79
CA ARG A 40 -2.80 9.48 -25.02
C ARG A 40 -1.53 10.28 -24.69
N ARG A 41 -0.74 9.84 -23.71
CA ARG A 41 0.59 10.39 -23.43
C ARG A 41 1.62 10.03 -24.51
N GLY A 42 1.30 9.09 -25.40
CA GLY A 42 2.23 8.56 -26.41
C GLY A 42 3.15 7.47 -25.86
N ASN A 43 2.83 6.89 -24.69
CA ASN A 43 3.60 5.80 -24.11
C ASN A 43 2.82 4.47 -24.18
N ARG A 44 3.54 3.37 -24.45
CA ARG A 44 2.94 2.03 -24.55
C ARG A 44 2.93 1.28 -23.22
N SER A 45 3.69 1.75 -22.24
CA SER A 45 3.69 1.21 -20.88
C SER A 45 2.80 2.04 -19.95
N ILE A 46 2.07 1.34 -19.08
CA ILE A 46 1.30 1.95 -18.00
C ILE A 46 2.28 2.37 -16.90
N SER A 47 2.27 3.64 -16.51
CA SER A 47 3.01 4.15 -15.35
C SER A 47 2.15 4.14 -14.08
N THR A 48 2.78 4.23 -12.92
CA THR A 48 2.06 4.34 -11.63
C THR A 48 1.09 5.53 -11.63
N ASP A 49 1.49 6.65 -12.25
CA ASP A 49 0.65 7.84 -12.37
C ASP A 49 -0.66 7.58 -13.13
N ASP A 50 -0.65 6.70 -14.13
CA ASP A 50 -1.86 6.34 -14.88
C ASP A 50 -2.90 5.63 -14.00
N LEU A 51 -2.44 4.88 -13.00
CA LEU A 51 -3.31 4.18 -12.04
C LEU A 51 -3.78 5.13 -10.93
N ILE A 52 -2.86 5.95 -10.38
CA ILE A 52 -3.21 6.95 -9.36
C ILE A 52 -4.22 7.96 -9.92
N PHE A 53 -4.10 8.32 -11.20
CA PHE A 53 -5.01 9.28 -11.84
C PHE A 53 -6.46 8.81 -11.88
N LEU A 54 -6.71 7.49 -11.94
CA LEU A 54 -8.07 6.93 -11.91
C LEU A 54 -8.77 7.20 -10.58
N ILE A 55 -8.01 7.23 -9.48
CA ILE A 55 -8.51 7.45 -8.11
C ILE A 55 -8.27 8.87 -7.60
N ARG A 56 -7.86 9.82 -8.46
CA ARG A 56 -7.44 11.19 -8.09
C ARG A 56 -8.45 11.98 -7.25
N HIS A 57 -9.72 11.61 -7.30
CA HIS A 57 -10.79 12.27 -6.54
C HIS A 57 -10.83 11.82 -5.07
N ASP A 58 -10.30 10.64 -4.75
CA ASP A 58 -10.23 10.10 -3.40
C ASP A 58 -8.85 10.44 -2.80
N LYS A 59 -8.75 11.64 -2.23
CA LYS A 59 -7.52 12.18 -1.65
C LYS A 59 -6.92 11.25 -0.58
N ALA A 60 -7.76 10.69 0.29
CA ALA A 60 -7.34 9.79 1.36
C ALA A 60 -6.70 8.50 0.80
N LYS A 61 -7.29 7.89 -0.24
CA LYS A 61 -6.69 6.71 -0.90
C LYS A 61 -5.40 7.06 -1.64
N VAL A 62 -5.36 8.20 -2.35
CA VAL A 62 -4.16 8.65 -3.04
C VAL A 62 -3.02 8.87 -2.06
N SER A 63 -3.28 9.53 -0.94
CA SER A 63 -2.26 9.82 0.07
C SER A 63 -1.76 8.54 0.77
N ARG A 64 -2.66 7.62 1.13
CA ARG A 64 -2.26 6.28 1.62
C ARG A 64 -1.36 5.54 0.63
N LEU A 65 -1.67 5.61 -0.65
CA LEU A 65 -0.88 4.99 -1.71
C LEU A 65 0.49 5.66 -1.88
N ARG A 66 0.59 6.99 -1.80
CA ARG A 66 1.87 7.73 -1.82
C ARG A 66 2.76 7.31 -0.65
N THR A 67 2.20 7.24 0.55
CA THR A 67 2.91 6.76 1.75
C THR A 67 3.37 5.32 1.57
N PHE A 68 2.50 4.43 1.08
CA PHE A 68 2.89 3.04 0.82
C PHE A 68 4.05 2.92 -0.18
N LEU A 69 4.02 3.70 -1.26
CA LEU A 69 5.08 3.71 -2.28
C LEU A 69 6.40 4.26 -1.76
N SER A 70 6.40 5.36 -0.99
CA SER A 70 7.64 5.90 -0.42
C SER A 70 8.32 4.90 0.53
N TRP A 71 7.54 4.18 1.34
CA TRP A 71 8.04 3.11 2.19
C TRP A 71 8.52 1.89 1.41
N LYS A 72 7.89 1.58 0.27
CA LYS A 72 8.35 0.50 -0.61
C LYS A 72 9.71 0.85 -1.22
N ASP A 73 9.90 2.09 -1.64
CA ASP A 73 11.15 2.56 -2.26
C ASP A 73 12.29 2.61 -1.22
N VAL A 74 12.02 3.10 -0.01
CA VAL A 74 12.98 3.03 1.12
C VAL A 74 13.43 1.59 1.38
N ARG A 75 12.49 0.64 1.47
CA ARG A 75 12.80 -0.77 1.72
C ARG A 75 13.62 -1.40 0.59
N LYS A 76 13.32 -1.04 -0.66
CA LYS A 76 14.11 -1.48 -1.81
C LYS A 76 15.54 -0.94 -1.75
N ASN A 77 15.71 0.36 -1.46
CA ASN A 77 17.04 1.00 -1.38
C ASN A 77 17.90 0.45 -0.23
N VAL A 78 17.29 0.12 0.92
CA VAL A 78 17.98 -0.53 2.04
C VAL A 78 18.43 -1.93 1.63
N LYS A 79 17.58 -2.70 0.94
CA LYS A 79 17.92 -4.03 0.46
C LYS A 79 19.02 -4.03 -0.59
N ASP A 80 18.95 -3.12 -1.57
CA ASP A 80 20.02 -2.94 -2.58
C ASP A 80 21.37 -2.57 -1.93
N SER A 81 21.36 -2.02 -0.71
CA SER A 81 22.56 -1.73 0.08
C SER A 81 23.10 -2.94 0.87
N ASP A 82 22.24 -3.92 1.20
CA ASP A 82 22.57 -5.14 1.98
C ASP A 82 22.86 -6.37 1.09
N ASP A 83 22.51 -6.35 -0.20
CA ASP A 83 22.64 -7.48 -1.16
C ASP A 83 24.10 -7.79 -1.60
N LYS A 84 25.06 -7.70 -0.67
CA LYS A 84 26.26 -8.56 -0.67
C LYS A 84 26.01 -9.92 0.01
N ALA A 85 24.81 -10.20 0.50
CA ALA A 85 24.43 -11.51 1.04
C ALA A 85 22.95 -11.85 0.81
N GLY A 86 22.70 -12.75 -0.17
CA GLY A 86 21.62 -13.74 -0.10
C GLY A 86 20.18 -13.25 -0.27
N ALA A 87 19.61 -13.57 -1.44
CA ALA A 87 18.18 -13.51 -1.69
C ALA A 87 17.41 -14.46 -0.74
N ASP A 88 16.62 -13.91 0.20
CA ASP A 88 15.27 -14.38 0.56
C ASP A 88 14.71 -13.61 1.77
N ALA A 89 14.03 -12.50 1.48
CA ALA A 89 13.15 -11.81 2.42
C ALA A 89 12.18 -10.96 1.58
N ALA A 90 11.29 -11.64 0.86
CA ALA A 90 10.28 -11.01 0.03
C ALA A 90 9.23 -10.28 0.88
N ASP A 91 9.13 -8.97 0.64
CA ASP A 91 7.87 -8.23 0.55
C ASP A 91 6.98 -8.30 1.81
N PHE A 92 7.50 -7.72 2.90
CA PHE A 92 6.80 -7.61 4.18
C PHE A 92 5.77 -6.47 4.14
N ALA A 93 4.62 -6.69 4.78
CA ALA A 93 3.59 -5.70 5.08
C ALA A 93 2.83 -5.10 3.88
N ALA A 94 1.98 -5.92 3.26
CA ALA A 94 0.71 -5.49 2.66
C ALA A 94 -0.43 -5.48 3.71
N GLY A 95 -0.10 -5.16 4.97
CA GLY A 95 -1.13 -4.75 5.91
C GLY A 95 -1.54 -3.31 5.58
N ASP A 96 -2.80 -2.96 5.83
CA ASP A 96 -3.40 -1.62 5.70
C ASP A 96 -2.73 -0.53 6.57
N ASP A 97 -1.56 -0.84 7.14
CA ASP A 97 -0.82 -0.05 8.10
C ASP A 97 0.66 0.01 7.68
N PRO A 98 1.12 1.13 7.09
CA PRO A 98 2.52 1.35 6.75
C PRO A 98 3.45 1.39 7.98
N LEU A 99 2.91 1.50 9.20
CA LEU A 99 3.64 1.50 10.47
C LEU A 99 3.86 0.09 11.03
N ALA A 100 2.96 -0.86 10.77
CA ALA A 100 3.07 -2.25 11.24
C ALA A 100 4.20 -3.06 10.57
N GLY A 101 4.81 -2.53 9.50
CA GLY A 101 5.99 -3.11 8.84
C GLY A 101 7.33 -2.68 9.45
N ALA A 102 7.33 -1.70 10.35
CA ALA A 102 8.49 -1.40 11.18
C ALA A 102 8.43 -2.35 12.37
N GLY A 103 9.25 -3.40 12.34
CA GLY A 103 9.44 -4.27 13.50
C GLY A 103 9.66 -3.41 14.75
N VAL A 104 8.97 -3.76 15.83
CA VAL A 104 9.09 -3.15 17.15
C VAL A 104 10.52 -3.35 17.64
N ALA A 105 11.43 -2.48 17.22
CA ALA A 105 12.75 -2.39 17.79
C ALA A 105 12.59 -1.55 19.06
N GLY A 106 12.67 -2.22 20.21
CA GLY A 106 12.84 -1.55 21.50
C GLY A 106 14.04 -0.60 21.47
N PRO A 107 14.18 0.27 22.49
CA PRO A 107 15.12 1.38 22.46
C PRO A 107 16.55 0.85 22.41
N GLN A 108 17.18 0.95 21.24
CA GLN A 108 18.61 0.75 21.07
C GLN A 108 19.19 1.95 20.33
N ASP A 109 20.24 2.46 20.96
CA ASP A 109 20.97 3.71 20.74
C ASP A 109 21.03 4.22 19.29
N MET A 110 20.62 5.47 19.15
CA MET A 110 20.70 6.29 17.95
C MET A 110 22.16 6.62 17.60
N ALA A 111 22.87 5.68 16.99
CA ALA A 111 24.01 6.00 16.15
C ALA A 111 23.49 6.38 14.75
N ALA A 112 23.81 7.61 14.33
CA ALA A 112 23.32 8.24 13.11
C ALA A 112 23.45 7.37 11.85
N LYS A 113 22.37 6.68 11.47
CA LYS A 113 22.20 6.12 10.13
C LYS A 113 21.87 7.26 9.15
N PRO A 114 22.34 7.19 7.89
CA PRO A 114 22.11 8.22 6.90
C PRO A 114 20.61 8.46 6.76
N LYS A 115 20.21 9.73 6.75
CA LYS A 115 18.84 10.16 6.48
C LYS A 115 18.47 9.70 5.08
N ASN A 116 17.94 8.48 4.93
CA ASN A 116 17.18 8.10 3.75
C ASN A 116 15.93 8.97 3.77
N LYS A 117 16.04 10.17 3.18
CA LYS A 117 14.93 11.09 3.02
C LYS A 117 13.86 10.33 2.22
N ARG A 118 12.65 10.24 2.78
CA ARG A 118 11.51 9.70 2.04
C ARG A 118 11.22 10.70 0.93
N ASP A 119 11.55 10.36 -0.30
CA ASP A 119 11.16 11.20 -1.43
C ASP A 119 9.64 11.20 -1.52
N LYS A 120 9.03 12.40 -1.43
CA LYS A 120 7.59 12.57 -1.58
C LYS A 120 7.24 12.19 -3.02
N VAL A 121 6.38 11.18 -3.19
CA VAL A 121 5.92 10.77 -4.53
C VAL A 121 5.16 11.94 -5.16
N GLY A 122 5.79 12.68 -6.07
CA GLY A 122 5.20 13.85 -6.72
C GLY A 122 4.11 13.44 -7.70
N LEU A 123 2.97 14.12 -7.69
CA LEU A 123 1.88 13.85 -8.64
C LEU A 123 1.96 14.84 -9.82
N PRO A 124 1.82 14.37 -11.08
CA PRO A 124 1.91 15.24 -12.26
C PRO A 124 0.84 16.35 -12.34
N TRP A 125 -0.24 16.25 -11.57
CA TRP A 125 -1.33 17.23 -11.50
C TRP A 125 -1.38 17.99 -10.18
N ASP A 126 -0.35 17.86 -9.34
CA ASP A 126 -0.23 18.65 -8.12
C ASP A 126 0.05 20.12 -8.44
N ILE A 127 -0.25 21.01 -7.50
CA ILE A 127 -0.07 22.46 -7.68
C ILE A 127 1.39 22.79 -8.01
N ASN A 128 2.31 22.11 -7.33
CA ASN A 128 3.73 22.25 -7.54
C ASN A 128 4.13 21.91 -8.99
N SER A 129 3.50 20.91 -9.60
CA SER A 129 3.79 20.46 -10.97
C SER A 129 3.38 21.47 -12.06
N PHE A 130 2.60 22.52 -11.75
CA PHE A 130 2.29 23.58 -12.72
C PHE A 130 3.48 24.49 -13.01
N TYR A 131 4.46 24.55 -12.10
CA TYR A 131 5.60 25.44 -12.21
C TYR A 131 6.85 24.69 -12.70
N SER A 132 7.56 25.27 -13.66
CA SER A 132 8.80 24.70 -14.20
C SER A 132 9.97 24.76 -13.21
N VAL A 133 9.88 25.63 -12.22
CA VAL A 133 10.88 25.79 -11.16
C VAL A 133 10.22 25.42 -9.84
N GLN A 134 10.77 24.41 -9.18
CA GLN A 134 10.30 23.97 -7.86
C GLN A 134 11.05 24.73 -6.77
N ALA A 135 10.31 25.37 -5.86
CA ALA A 135 10.90 25.90 -4.65
C ALA A 135 11.33 24.74 -3.73
N PRO A 136 12.41 24.89 -2.95
CA PRO A 136 12.75 23.91 -1.92
C PRO A 136 11.57 23.71 -0.96
N GLU A 137 11.31 22.44 -0.61
CA GLU A 137 10.33 22.03 0.40
C GLU A 137 10.56 22.83 1.69
N ARG A 138 9.51 23.48 2.21
CA ARG A 138 9.56 24.13 3.51
C ARG A 138 9.08 23.16 4.59
N GLU A 139 9.70 23.19 5.76
CA GLU A 139 9.47 22.23 6.85
C GLU A 139 8.11 22.40 7.56
N ASP A 140 7.38 23.48 7.27
CA ASP A 140 6.12 23.90 7.89
C ASP A 140 4.85 23.50 7.10
N GLU A 141 4.99 22.79 5.99
CA GLU A 141 3.86 22.15 5.28
C GLU A 141 3.53 20.78 5.93
N GLU A 142 3.13 20.77 7.20
CA GLU A 142 2.43 19.62 7.80
C GLU A 142 1.03 19.57 7.18
N ASP A 143 0.86 18.72 6.16
CA ASP A 143 -0.36 18.58 5.38
C ASP A 143 -1.54 18.16 6.30
N GLU A 144 -2.62 18.96 6.38
CA GLU A 144 -3.88 18.59 7.07
C GLU A 144 -4.42 17.20 6.61
N GLU A 145 -4.07 16.78 5.39
CA GLU A 145 -4.39 15.46 4.84
C GLU A 145 -3.67 14.30 5.56
N GLU A 146 -2.52 14.55 6.20
CA GLU A 146 -1.79 13.58 7.03
C GLU A 146 -2.51 13.32 8.36
N GLU A 147 -3.16 14.34 8.94
CA GLU A 147 -3.94 14.21 10.18
C GLU A 147 -5.19 13.34 9.99
N GLU A 148 -5.96 13.55 8.91
CA GLU A 148 -7.18 12.77 8.63
C GLU A 148 -6.86 11.30 8.34
N GLN A 149 -5.73 11.03 7.68
CA GLN A 149 -5.22 9.68 7.49
C GLN A 149 -4.80 9.01 8.80
N ASN A 150 -4.15 9.76 9.69
CA ASN A 150 -3.80 9.27 11.01
C ASN A 150 -5.08 8.87 11.77
N TYR A 151 -6.15 9.68 11.70
CA TYR A 151 -7.43 9.33 12.31
C TYR A 151 -8.04 8.04 11.74
N ALA A 152 -8.14 7.91 10.41
CA ALA A 152 -8.69 6.69 9.79
C ALA A 152 -7.84 5.45 10.09
N THR A 153 -6.52 5.60 10.19
CA THR A 153 -5.60 4.51 10.56
C THR A 153 -5.79 4.11 12.02
N LEU A 154 -5.91 5.08 12.92
CA LEU A 154 -6.18 4.85 14.34
C LEU A 154 -7.53 4.13 14.54
N GLN A 155 -8.57 4.49 13.81
CA GLN A 155 -9.86 3.82 13.91
C GLN A 155 -9.80 2.34 13.47
N ARG A 156 -9.04 2.05 12.40
CA ARG A 156 -8.81 0.67 11.94
C ARG A 156 -8.02 -0.14 12.96
N LEU A 157 -7.00 0.46 13.58
CA LEU A 157 -6.22 -0.15 14.65
C LEU A 157 -7.09 -0.45 15.87
N ALA A 158 -7.91 0.51 16.30
CA ALA A 158 -8.84 0.32 17.42
C ALA A 158 -9.82 -0.83 17.16
N THR A 159 -10.37 -0.93 15.95
CA THR A 159 -11.28 -2.04 15.57
C THR A 159 -10.56 -3.40 15.58
N ALA A 160 -9.29 -3.43 15.15
CA ALA A 160 -8.48 -4.65 15.20
C ALA A 160 -8.14 -5.05 16.64
N ASP A 161 -7.83 -4.09 17.50
CA ASP A 161 -7.57 -4.32 18.93
C ASP A 161 -8.81 -4.86 19.64
N GLU A 162 -9.99 -4.29 19.38
CA GLU A 162 -11.26 -4.82 19.91
C GLU A 162 -11.50 -6.27 19.49
N ARG A 163 -11.25 -6.59 18.21
CA ARG A 163 -11.45 -7.94 17.67
C ARG A 163 -10.45 -8.95 18.23
N THR A 164 -9.21 -8.53 18.48
CA THR A 164 -8.13 -9.42 18.93
C THR A 164 -8.04 -9.58 20.45
N LYS A 165 -8.71 -8.71 21.22
CA LYS A 165 -8.67 -8.68 22.70
C LYS A 165 -8.93 -10.03 23.39
N ASN A 166 -9.85 -10.82 22.85
CA ASN A 166 -10.28 -12.10 23.44
C ASN A 166 -9.81 -13.31 22.64
N MET A 167 -8.93 -13.13 21.64
CA MET A 167 -8.43 -14.25 20.83
C MET A 167 -7.45 -15.09 21.63
N THR A 168 -7.54 -16.41 21.46
CA THR A 168 -6.48 -17.33 21.87
C THR A 168 -5.23 -17.12 21.01
N ARG A 169 -4.09 -17.66 21.46
CA ARG A 169 -2.84 -17.59 20.69
C ARG A 169 -3.00 -18.14 19.28
N GLU A 170 -3.71 -19.25 19.12
CA GLU A 170 -3.89 -19.93 17.83
C GLU A 170 -4.77 -19.10 16.89
N GLU A 171 -5.87 -18.55 17.41
CA GLU A 171 -6.76 -17.66 16.66
C GLU A 171 -6.06 -16.36 16.24
N TYR A 172 -5.22 -15.79 17.12
CA TYR A 172 -4.45 -14.60 16.80
C TYR A 172 -3.42 -14.86 15.70
N VAL A 173 -2.73 -16.00 15.72
CA VAL A 173 -1.81 -16.40 14.65
C VAL A 173 -2.56 -16.52 13.32
N PHE A 174 -3.68 -17.23 13.31
CA PHE A 174 -4.51 -17.38 12.11
C PHE A 174 -5.05 -16.03 11.58
N TRP A 175 -5.49 -15.15 12.47
CA TRP A 175 -5.90 -13.77 12.14
C TRP A 175 -4.76 -12.99 11.49
N SER A 176 -3.56 -13.07 12.08
CA SER A 176 -2.38 -12.36 11.59
C SER A 176 -1.98 -12.81 10.18
N ASP A 177 -2.03 -14.12 9.91
CA ASP A 177 -1.75 -14.70 8.59
C ASP A 177 -2.78 -14.22 7.55
N CYS A 178 -4.07 -14.23 7.92
CA CYS A 178 -5.15 -13.77 7.07
C CYS A 178 -5.09 -12.26 6.76
N ARG A 179 -4.57 -11.45 7.69
CA ARG A 179 -4.36 -9.99 7.55
C ARG A 179 -3.19 -9.67 6.62
N GLN A 180 -2.20 -10.54 6.56
CA GLN A 180 -1.04 -10.39 5.66
C GLN A 180 -1.29 -10.96 4.25
N ALA A 181 -2.32 -11.80 4.08
CA ALA A 181 -2.65 -12.39 2.79
C ALA A 181 -3.06 -11.33 1.75
N SER A 182 -2.42 -11.35 0.58
CA SER A 182 -2.72 -10.47 -0.55
C SER A 182 -2.95 -11.24 -1.86
N PHE A 183 -3.47 -10.57 -2.88
CA PHE A 183 -3.75 -11.19 -4.19
C PHE A 183 -2.49 -11.64 -4.94
N THR A 184 -1.37 -10.93 -4.78
CA THR A 184 -0.19 -11.07 -5.64
C THR A 184 1.01 -11.66 -4.93
N PHE A 185 1.03 -11.68 -3.58
CA PHE A 185 2.17 -12.19 -2.80
C PHE A 185 2.42 -13.67 -3.12
N ARG A 186 3.64 -13.96 -3.59
CA ARG A 186 4.09 -15.28 -4.08
C ARG A 186 3.22 -15.91 -5.18
N LYS A 187 2.26 -15.17 -5.72
CA LYS A 187 1.26 -15.64 -6.70
C LYS A 187 1.14 -14.72 -7.93
N GLY A 188 2.11 -13.84 -8.16
CA GLY A 188 2.09 -12.86 -9.24
C GLY A 188 1.88 -13.44 -10.65
N LYS A 189 2.45 -14.61 -10.95
CA LYS A 189 2.22 -15.30 -12.24
C LYS A 189 0.75 -15.67 -12.41
N ARG A 190 0.18 -16.35 -11.40
CA ARG A 190 -1.23 -16.78 -11.42
C ARG A 190 -2.17 -15.59 -11.50
N PHE A 191 -1.88 -14.50 -10.79
CA PHE A 191 -2.68 -13.28 -10.86
C PHE A 191 -2.67 -12.67 -12.26
N ARG A 192 -1.52 -12.64 -12.94
CA ARG A 192 -1.41 -12.12 -14.31
C ARG A 192 -2.14 -12.98 -15.34
N GLU A 193 -2.21 -14.29 -15.14
CA GLU A 193 -2.95 -15.20 -16.03
C GLU A 193 -4.47 -15.15 -15.77
N TRP A 194 -4.88 -14.73 -14.57
CA TRP A 194 -6.27 -14.62 -14.16
C TRP A 194 -6.94 -13.28 -14.55
N ALA A 195 -6.20 -12.17 -14.44
CA ALA A 195 -6.68 -10.81 -14.67
C ALA A 195 -6.65 -10.38 -16.15
#